data_AF-W2P999-F1
#
_entry.id   AF-W2P999-F1
#
_cell.length_a   1.000
_cell.length_b   1.000
_cell.length_c   1.000
_cell.angle_alpha   90.00
_cell.angle_beta   90.00
_cell.angle_gamma   90.00
#
_symmetry.space_group_name_H-M   'P 1'
#
loop_
_entity.id
_entity.type
_entity.pdbx_description
1 polymer ?
#
loop_
_entity_poly.entity_id
_entity_poly.type
_entity_poly.pdbx_seq_one_letter_code
_entity_poly.pdbx_strand_id
1 'polypeptide(L)'
;MRWCGVLLVVVASFLVTGGALLASKFPTRESTTKRFLRADNPGSYSFKGINRVNGDFEEDSASTDNLEERAGGVGILEKIKTLKAFKSISRGVAKATNSFSEKISQALPIKSKLQVWSNNGKSVSFVRKELGMDGLDSARLTLAKNFKFYDDYVTSQLPLWANKQLTPREVASKLSFRGLSGAVRSNPNFKYYDEYLVQQALVWAKKDADVDKILVRLGLNLVPAAERSQAVNNKYYDEFVAGLLRTWKEKDVPVTEVMTKLKLDQLTGEALLPHPNYKYYKNYVKNNLKAWATKGDSLDDVAVRLGLDNLQGKRLEAHPNFVFLEKYWTKRGKYQENGWLKQGMTSQSATYEAYEKYVNLIDDHIIRLHKRGFQDDQLPRLISKDATADELREKTIIWIKMKRPEWYVKFSLGLDGLGENALKEAHNFQFYKYYIDSTNAVKHTI
;
A
#
# COMPACT_ATOMS: atom_id res chain seq x y z
N MET A 1 24.35 -65.86 33.81
CA MET A 1 23.63 -65.19 34.92
C MET A 1 23.42 -63.72 34.56
N ARG A 2 22.17 -63.24 34.64
CA ARG A 2 21.66 -61.84 34.74
C ARG A 2 22.14 -60.84 33.65
N TRP A 3 21.38 -60.42 32.62
CA TRP A 3 20.00 -59.87 32.41
C TRP A 3 19.71 -58.44 32.91
N CYS A 4 19.15 -57.66 31.98
CA CYS A 4 18.41 -56.37 32.02
C CYS A 4 19.27 -55.09 32.08
N GLY A 5 19.10 -54.04 31.25
CA GLY A 5 18.09 -53.57 30.28
C GLY A 5 18.26 -52.03 30.24
N VAL A 6 18.22 -51.31 29.12
CA VAL A 6 17.01 -50.82 28.45
C VAL A 6 17.42 -50.10 27.15
N LEU A 7 16.65 -50.38 26.09
CA LEU A 7 16.54 -49.67 24.80
C LEU A 7 16.31 -48.15 24.96
N LEU A 8 16.86 -47.33 24.06
CA LEU A 8 16.11 -46.20 23.49
C LEU A 8 16.65 -45.80 22.10
N VAL A 9 16.01 -46.39 21.09
CA VAL A 9 15.46 -45.79 19.87
C VAL A 9 16.34 -44.78 19.09
N VAL A 10 16.80 -45.26 17.92
CA VAL A 10 17.07 -44.45 16.72
C VAL A 10 15.74 -43.90 16.19
N VAL A 11 15.58 -42.58 16.17
CA VAL A 11 14.70 -41.87 15.23
C VAL A 11 15.41 -40.60 14.78
N ALA A 12 15.59 -40.52 13.45
CA ALA A 12 16.11 -39.37 12.72
C ALA A 12 15.25 -38.12 12.91
N SER A 13 15.84 -36.93 12.75
CA SER A 13 15.25 -35.87 11.91
C SER A 13 16.25 -34.73 11.67
N PHE A 14 16.50 -34.49 10.40
CA PHE A 14 17.11 -33.30 9.83
C PHE A 14 16.44 -32.02 10.35
N LEU A 15 17.23 -31.09 10.90
CA LEU A 15 16.88 -29.67 11.00
C LEU A 15 18.11 -28.80 10.73
N VAL A 16 18.80 -29.08 9.62
CA VAL A 16 19.75 -28.15 9.02
C VAL A 16 19.41 -28.07 7.53
N THR A 17 18.43 -27.25 7.18
CA THR A 17 18.23 -26.79 5.80
C THR A 17 17.36 -25.53 5.84
N GLY A 18 18.01 -24.37 5.76
CA GLY A 18 17.35 -23.07 5.68
C GLY A 18 18.38 -21.94 5.67
N GLY A 19 19.05 -21.72 6.80
CA GLY A 19 19.94 -20.55 6.98
C GLY A 19 21.27 -20.57 6.20
N ALA A 20 21.77 -21.74 5.77
CA ALA A 20 23.08 -21.84 5.14
C ALA A 20 23.11 -21.42 3.65
N LEU A 21 21.95 -21.20 3.00
CA LEU A 21 21.85 -21.21 1.53
C LEU A 21 21.75 -19.81 0.89
N LEU A 22 21.31 -18.79 1.64
CA LEU A 22 21.34 -17.38 1.19
C LEU A 22 22.68 -16.70 1.48
N ALA A 23 23.52 -17.30 2.34
CA ALA A 23 24.76 -16.73 2.87
C ALA A 23 25.81 -16.38 1.80
N SER A 24 25.79 -17.04 0.64
CA SER A 24 26.77 -16.80 -0.44
C SER A 24 26.53 -15.50 -1.22
N LYS A 25 25.29 -14.98 -1.21
CA LYS A 25 24.92 -13.69 -1.84
C LYS A 25 24.50 -12.62 -0.82
N PHE A 26 23.97 -13.03 0.32
CA PHE A 26 23.53 -12.16 1.40
C PHE A 26 24.22 -12.63 2.69
N PRO A 27 25.40 -12.08 3.07
CA PRO A 27 26.11 -12.53 4.26
C PRO A 27 25.21 -12.41 5.50
N THR A 28 25.03 -13.50 6.24
CA THR A 28 24.00 -13.67 7.27
C THR A 28 24.14 -12.69 8.44
N ARG A 29 23.01 -12.09 8.84
CA ARG A 29 22.82 -11.25 10.05
C ARG A 29 21.86 -11.97 10.97
N GLU A 30 22.30 -12.42 12.14
CA GLU A 30 21.41 -13.05 13.13
C GLU A 30 20.37 -12.06 13.65
N SER A 31 19.10 -12.48 13.65
CA SER A 31 17.94 -11.68 14.07
C SER A 31 17.48 -12.13 15.45
N THR A 32 17.66 -11.28 16.47
CA THR A 32 17.06 -11.50 17.79
C THR A 32 15.71 -10.79 17.88
N THR A 33 14.62 -11.54 17.76
CA THR A 33 13.24 -11.06 17.91
C THR A 33 12.96 -10.63 19.35
N LYS A 34 12.75 -9.33 19.60
CA LYS A 34 12.27 -8.82 20.89
C LYS A 34 10.73 -8.69 20.85
N ARG A 35 10.03 -9.42 21.73
CA ARG A 35 8.59 -9.23 21.99
C ARG A 35 8.35 -7.92 22.72
N PHE A 36 7.44 -7.08 22.23
CA PHE A 36 6.94 -5.91 22.95
C PHE A 36 5.41 -5.90 22.98
N LEU A 37 4.86 -5.64 24.17
CA LEU A 37 3.43 -5.55 24.44
C LEU A 37 2.93 -4.14 24.13
N ARG A 38 1.72 -4.07 23.57
CA ARG A 38 1.01 -2.86 23.12
C ARG A 38 0.54 -2.04 24.33
N ALA A 39 0.77 -0.72 24.30
CA ALA A 39 0.07 0.24 25.14
C ALA A 39 -0.67 1.24 24.24
N ASP A 40 -1.90 1.58 24.62
CA ASP A 40 -2.80 2.44 23.85
C ASP A 40 -2.42 3.93 23.95
N ASN A 41 -2.63 4.65 22.83
CA ASN A 41 -2.35 6.07 22.64
C ASN A 41 -3.46 6.96 23.25
N PRO A 42 -3.21 8.27 23.51
CA PRO A 42 -3.56 9.27 22.49
C PRO A 42 -2.69 10.56 22.45
N GLY A 43 -2.60 11.20 21.27
CA GLY A 43 -2.32 12.64 21.17
C GLY A 43 -1.58 13.10 19.91
N SER A 44 -2.24 13.87 19.04
CA SER A 44 -1.76 14.36 17.74
C SER A 44 -1.08 15.74 17.83
N TYR A 45 0.02 15.98 17.11
CA TYR A 45 0.44 17.32 16.69
C TYR A 45 1.09 17.33 15.29
N SER A 46 0.73 18.34 14.50
CA SER A 46 1.12 18.59 13.11
C SER A 46 2.22 19.65 13.03
N PHE A 47 3.17 19.51 12.09
CA PHE A 47 4.05 20.60 11.68
C PHE A 47 4.33 20.58 10.17
N LYS A 48 4.44 21.78 9.58
CA LYS A 48 4.36 22.09 8.15
C LYS A 48 5.69 22.69 7.66
N GLY A 49 6.28 22.09 6.62
CA GLY A 49 7.00 22.73 5.50
C GLY A 49 8.44 23.23 5.68
N ILE A 50 9.30 22.96 4.68
CA ILE A 50 10.00 23.92 3.78
C ILE A 50 10.78 23.13 2.69
N ASN A 51 10.80 23.68 1.46
CA ASN A 51 11.39 23.15 0.21
C ASN A 51 12.72 23.86 -0.17
N ARG A 52 13.65 23.12 -0.84
CA ARG A 52 14.42 23.43 -2.10
C ARG A 52 15.86 22.80 -2.08
N VAL A 53 16.24 21.83 -2.95
CA VAL A 53 16.73 21.88 -4.39
C VAL A 53 18.25 22.20 -4.46
N ASN A 54 19.23 21.48 -5.05
CA ASN A 54 19.45 20.51 -6.18
C ASN A 54 20.60 19.51 -5.78
N GLY A 55 20.94 18.37 -6.42
CA GLY A 55 20.54 17.69 -7.65
C GLY A 55 21.25 16.31 -7.82
N ASP A 56 20.72 15.50 -8.75
CA ASP A 56 21.27 14.32 -9.43
C ASP A 56 21.51 12.99 -8.66
N PHE A 57 20.47 12.15 -8.62
CA PHE A 57 20.44 10.73 -9.06
C PHE A 57 19.06 10.15 -8.70
N GLU A 58 18.20 9.93 -9.70
CA GLU A 58 16.77 9.52 -9.64
C GLU A 58 16.18 9.29 -8.24
N GLU A 59 15.66 10.38 -7.66
CA GLU A 59 14.81 10.35 -6.49
C GLU A 59 13.42 9.81 -6.88
N ASP A 60 12.97 8.75 -6.18
CA ASP A 60 11.62 8.20 -6.22
C ASP A 60 10.61 9.25 -5.70
N SER A 61 10.36 10.31 -6.46
CA SER A 61 9.25 11.25 -6.23
C SER A 61 8.00 10.74 -6.96
N ALA A 62 7.45 9.64 -6.46
CA ALA A 62 6.03 9.37 -6.59
C ALA A 62 5.40 9.60 -5.21
N SER A 63 5.11 10.87 -4.93
CA SER A 63 4.14 11.21 -3.89
C SER A 63 2.82 10.55 -4.27
N THR A 64 2.44 9.55 -3.49
CA THR A 64 1.05 9.09 -3.39
C THR A 64 0.62 9.21 -1.94
N ASP A 65 0.78 10.41 -1.36
CA ASP A 65 0.09 10.83 -0.13
C ASP A 65 -1.22 11.59 -0.47
N ASN A 66 -1.89 11.21 -1.56
CA ASN A 66 -3.24 11.70 -1.93
C ASN A 66 -4.24 10.55 -2.10
N LEU A 67 -4.23 9.58 -1.18
CA LEU A 67 -5.37 8.66 -0.98
C LEU A 67 -5.87 8.63 0.47
N GLU A 68 -5.32 9.48 1.34
CA GLU A 68 -5.76 9.69 2.73
C GLU A 68 -6.65 10.93 2.89
N GLU A 69 -7.60 11.17 1.98
CA GLU A 69 -8.76 12.00 2.32
C GLU A 69 -9.93 11.76 1.35
N ARG A 70 -10.63 10.63 1.52
CA ARG A 70 -12.01 10.50 1.00
C ARG A 70 -12.83 9.47 1.76
N ALA A 71 -12.72 9.49 3.09
CA ALA A 71 -13.73 8.93 3.97
C ALA A 71 -14.92 9.90 4.08
N GLY A 72 -15.58 10.19 2.96
CA GLY A 72 -16.78 11.03 2.90
C GLY A 72 -18.02 10.31 2.35
N GLY A 73 -17.92 9.01 2.04
CA GLY A 73 -18.94 8.26 1.32
C GLY A 73 -19.94 7.47 2.19
N VAL A 74 -19.89 7.58 3.51
CA VAL A 74 -20.78 6.82 4.41
C VAL A 74 -22.14 7.53 4.61
N GLY A 75 -22.25 8.82 4.29
CA GLY A 75 -23.45 9.62 4.55
C GLY A 75 -24.70 9.25 3.72
N ILE A 76 -24.57 8.50 2.62
CA ILE A 76 -25.71 8.16 1.76
C ILE A 76 -26.40 6.87 2.22
N LEU A 77 -25.66 5.94 2.85
CA LEU A 77 -26.23 4.68 3.37
C LEU A 77 -27.06 4.91 4.65
N GLU A 78 -26.76 5.96 5.41
CA GLU A 78 -27.60 6.42 6.53
C GLU A 78 -28.94 7.02 6.06
N LYS A 79 -28.98 7.68 4.90
CA LYS A 79 -30.25 8.17 4.31
C LYS A 79 -31.19 7.04 3.88
N ILE A 80 -30.75 5.78 3.87
CA ILE A 80 -31.62 4.63 3.59
C ILE A 80 -32.47 4.24 4.82
N LYS A 81 -32.10 4.64 6.04
CA LYS A 81 -32.93 4.39 7.23
C LYS A 81 -34.25 5.19 7.20
N THR A 82 -34.29 6.35 6.53
CA THR A 82 -35.52 7.15 6.41
C THR A 82 -36.52 6.61 5.37
N LEU A 83 -36.10 5.66 4.51
CA LEU A 83 -37.00 4.97 3.56
C LEU A 83 -37.88 3.89 4.20
N LYS A 84 -37.57 3.43 5.43
CA LYS A 84 -38.40 2.44 6.14
C LYS A 84 -39.70 3.02 6.71
N ALA A 85 -39.79 4.34 6.89
CA ALA A 85 -40.91 4.99 7.59
C ALA A 85 -42.22 5.08 6.77
N PHE A 86 -42.22 4.81 5.46
CA PHE A 86 -43.40 4.96 4.60
C PHE A 86 -43.87 3.67 3.90
N LYS A 87 -43.42 2.50 4.39
CA LYS A 87 -43.91 1.19 3.90
C LYS A 87 -45.42 0.97 4.09
N SER A 88 -46.12 1.83 4.83
CA SER A 88 -47.57 1.73 5.08
C SER A 88 -48.46 2.26 3.95
N ILE A 89 -47.98 3.15 3.07
CA ILE A 89 -48.85 3.73 2.02
C ILE A 89 -48.90 2.85 0.75
N SER A 90 -47.95 1.92 0.57
CA SER A 90 -47.80 1.17 -0.69
C SER A 90 -48.55 -0.17 -0.78
N ARG A 91 -49.11 -0.70 0.32
CA ARG A 91 -49.76 -2.04 0.29
C ARG A 91 -51.17 -2.04 -0.31
N GLY A 92 -51.79 -0.88 -0.55
CA GLY A 92 -53.17 -0.80 -1.03
C GLY A 92 -53.37 -0.85 -2.55
N VAL A 93 -52.33 -0.68 -3.37
CA VAL A 93 -52.49 -0.46 -4.83
C VAL A 93 -51.48 -1.28 -5.63
N ALA A 94 -51.46 -2.60 -5.45
CA ALA A 94 -50.47 -3.47 -6.09
C ALA A 94 -50.98 -4.31 -7.27
N LYS A 95 -52.24 -4.19 -7.73
CA LYS A 95 -52.72 -5.07 -8.82
C LYS A 95 -53.64 -4.48 -9.88
N ALA A 96 -53.76 -3.16 -9.95
CA ALA A 96 -54.25 -2.49 -11.14
C ALA A 96 -53.45 -1.20 -11.32
N THR A 97 -53.28 -0.75 -12.57
CA THR A 97 -52.99 0.63 -12.97
C THR A 97 -51.56 1.05 -13.39
N ASN A 98 -51.15 0.68 -14.60
CA ASN A 98 -50.19 1.53 -15.35
C ASN A 98 -50.86 2.86 -15.78
N SER A 99 -52.16 2.87 -16.06
CA SER A 99 -52.91 4.04 -16.57
C SER A 99 -53.33 5.05 -15.47
N PHE A 100 -53.70 4.58 -14.29
CA PHE A 100 -54.17 5.44 -13.19
C PHE A 100 -53.01 6.12 -12.45
N SER A 101 -51.86 5.43 -12.32
CA SER A 101 -50.62 6.03 -11.82
C SER A 101 -50.13 7.19 -12.71
N GLU A 102 -50.28 7.09 -14.03
CA GLU A 102 -49.89 8.14 -14.98
C GLU A 102 -50.81 9.36 -14.92
N LYS A 103 -52.13 9.19 -14.73
CA LYS A 103 -53.06 10.32 -14.56
C LYS A 103 -52.82 11.07 -13.24
N ILE A 104 -52.59 10.36 -12.14
CA ILE A 104 -52.33 10.99 -10.83
C ILE A 104 -50.96 11.68 -10.82
N SER A 105 -49.98 11.14 -11.54
CA SER A 105 -48.66 11.75 -11.74
C SER A 105 -48.74 13.18 -12.30
N GLN A 106 -49.78 13.57 -13.04
CA GLN A 106 -49.83 14.90 -13.63
C GLN A 106 -50.13 16.02 -12.61
N ALA A 107 -50.86 15.70 -11.53
CA ALA A 107 -51.30 16.67 -10.50
C ALA A 107 -50.32 16.85 -9.32
N LEU A 108 -49.24 16.06 -9.26
CA LEU A 108 -48.30 16.06 -8.14
C LEU A 108 -47.21 17.14 -8.27
N PRO A 109 -46.62 17.62 -7.16
CA PRO A 109 -45.37 18.38 -7.18
C PRO A 109 -44.25 17.59 -7.86
N ILE A 110 -43.35 18.27 -8.58
CA ILE A 110 -42.29 17.65 -9.41
C ILE A 110 -41.49 16.59 -8.63
N LYS A 111 -41.09 16.87 -7.39
CA LYS A 111 -40.33 15.90 -6.56
C LYS A 111 -41.07 14.57 -6.37
N SER A 112 -42.39 14.61 -6.15
CA SER A 112 -43.21 13.42 -6.03
C SER A 112 -43.34 12.68 -7.37
N LYS A 113 -43.43 13.40 -8.50
CA LYS A 113 -43.39 12.79 -9.84
C LYS A 113 -42.08 12.04 -10.07
N LEU A 114 -40.93 12.64 -9.74
CA LEU A 114 -39.62 12.00 -9.89
C LEU A 114 -39.53 10.69 -9.11
N GLN A 115 -40.06 10.66 -7.88
CA GLN A 115 -40.07 9.45 -7.06
C GLN A 115 -40.97 8.36 -7.67
N VAL A 116 -42.16 8.72 -8.16
CA VAL A 116 -43.06 7.79 -8.86
C VAL A 116 -42.38 7.25 -10.13
N TRP A 117 -41.76 8.10 -10.93
CA TRP A 117 -41.03 7.70 -12.14
C TRP A 117 -39.83 6.81 -11.82
N SER A 118 -39.13 7.05 -10.71
CA SER A 118 -38.02 6.22 -10.24
C SER A 118 -38.52 4.83 -9.83
N ASN A 119 -39.58 4.76 -9.02
CA ASN A 119 -40.19 3.51 -8.58
C ASN A 119 -40.74 2.68 -9.74
N ASN A 120 -41.30 3.35 -10.75
CA ASN A 120 -41.81 2.72 -11.97
C ASN A 120 -40.72 2.43 -13.02
N GLY A 121 -39.45 2.72 -12.73
CA GLY A 121 -38.32 2.43 -13.61
C GLY A 121 -38.38 3.15 -14.96
N LYS A 122 -38.97 4.35 -15.02
CA LYS A 122 -39.00 5.16 -16.24
C LYS A 122 -37.56 5.48 -16.72
N SER A 123 -37.39 5.74 -18.01
CA SER A 123 -36.05 6.00 -18.56
C SER A 123 -35.59 7.44 -18.28
N VAL A 124 -34.27 7.64 -18.26
CA VAL A 124 -33.66 8.98 -18.18
C VAL A 124 -34.12 9.85 -19.36
N SER A 125 -34.27 9.27 -20.55
CA SER A 125 -34.80 9.96 -21.74
C SER A 125 -36.27 10.38 -21.57
N PHE A 126 -37.12 9.53 -20.97
CA PHE A 126 -38.50 9.85 -20.66
C PHE A 126 -38.59 11.03 -19.69
N VAL A 127 -37.87 10.97 -18.56
CA VAL A 127 -37.89 12.04 -17.56
C VAL A 127 -37.36 13.34 -18.15
N ARG A 128 -36.31 13.28 -18.97
CA ARG A 128 -35.78 14.45 -19.66
C ARG A 128 -36.84 15.12 -20.56
N LYS A 129 -37.61 14.32 -21.30
CA LYS A 129 -38.70 14.80 -22.15
C LYS A 129 -39.83 15.42 -21.32
N GLU A 130 -40.26 14.74 -20.26
CA GLU A 130 -41.32 15.23 -19.36
C GLU A 130 -40.94 16.50 -18.60
N LEU A 131 -39.64 16.73 -18.37
CA LEU A 131 -39.13 17.96 -17.80
C LEU A 131 -38.97 19.11 -18.83
N GLY A 132 -39.40 18.90 -20.08
CA GLY A 132 -39.34 19.89 -21.15
C GLY A 132 -37.92 20.17 -21.67
N MET A 133 -37.00 19.23 -21.49
CA MET A 133 -35.58 19.37 -21.86
C MET A 133 -35.20 18.48 -23.05
N ASP A 134 -36.19 18.04 -23.81
CA ASP A 134 -35.98 17.30 -25.05
C ASP A 134 -35.34 18.21 -26.12
N GLY A 135 -34.50 17.64 -26.98
CA GLY A 135 -33.80 18.40 -28.03
C GLY A 135 -32.72 19.40 -27.58
N LEU A 136 -32.56 19.67 -26.27
CA LEU A 136 -31.43 20.48 -25.78
C LEU A 136 -30.10 19.78 -26.07
N ASP A 137 -29.08 20.50 -26.52
CA ASP A 137 -27.72 19.95 -26.54
C ASP A 137 -27.15 19.88 -25.11
N SER A 138 -25.99 19.23 -24.97
CA SER A 138 -25.30 19.09 -23.69
C SER A 138 -25.00 20.43 -22.99
N ALA A 139 -24.66 21.48 -23.73
CA ALA A 139 -24.31 22.77 -23.15
C ALA A 139 -25.56 23.52 -22.63
N ARG A 140 -26.68 23.43 -23.35
CA ARG A 140 -27.96 24.04 -22.97
C ARG A 140 -28.67 23.26 -21.88
N LEU A 141 -28.44 21.94 -21.79
CA LEU A 141 -29.07 21.08 -20.80
C LEU A 141 -28.73 21.50 -19.37
N THR A 142 -27.47 21.85 -19.08
CA THR A 142 -27.03 22.23 -17.72
C THR A 142 -27.53 23.61 -17.30
N LEU A 143 -27.89 24.47 -18.26
CA LEU A 143 -28.44 25.81 -18.01
C LEU A 143 -29.96 25.80 -17.84
N ALA A 144 -30.63 24.70 -18.14
CA ALA A 144 -32.08 24.60 -18.01
C ALA A 144 -32.49 24.67 -16.53
N LYS A 145 -33.50 25.49 -16.22
CA LYS A 145 -34.04 25.64 -14.83
C LYS A 145 -34.45 24.30 -14.22
N ASN A 146 -34.94 23.37 -15.04
CA ASN A 146 -35.40 22.05 -14.61
C ASN A 146 -34.27 21.01 -14.52
N PHE A 147 -33.03 21.36 -14.86
CA PHE A 147 -31.89 20.43 -14.85
C PHE A 147 -31.65 19.82 -13.47
N LYS A 148 -31.87 20.58 -12.39
CA LYS A 148 -31.73 20.07 -11.02
C LYS A 148 -32.64 18.86 -10.74
N PHE A 149 -33.85 18.85 -11.29
CA PHE A 149 -34.79 17.72 -11.14
C PHE A 149 -34.33 16.49 -11.92
N TYR A 150 -33.74 16.71 -13.09
CA TYR A 150 -33.10 15.65 -13.86
C TYR A 150 -31.87 15.11 -13.14
N ASP A 151 -31.04 15.98 -12.56
CA ASP A 151 -29.85 15.63 -11.79
C ASP A 151 -30.19 14.76 -10.57
N ASP A 152 -31.17 15.19 -9.77
CA ASP A 152 -31.70 14.44 -8.63
C ASP A 152 -32.23 13.07 -9.09
N TYR A 153 -32.94 13.03 -10.22
CA TYR A 153 -33.49 11.80 -10.77
C TYR A 153 -32.40 10.82 -11.17
N VAL A 154 -31.44 11.22 -12.02
CA VAL A 154 -30.38 10.33 -12.51
C VAL A 154 -29.53 9.81 -11.34
N THR A 155 -29.21 10.67 -10.37
CA THR A 155 -28.49 10.29 -9.16
C THR A 155 -29.23 9.21 -8.36
N SER A 156 -30.57 9.32 -8.25
CA SER A 156 -31.39 8.29 -7.58
C SER A 156 -31.37 6.93 -8.30
N GLN A 157 -31.02 6.90 -9.60
CA GLN A 157 -30.97 5.66 -10.37
C GLN A 157 -29.66 4.88 -10.16
N LEU A 158 -28.57 5.53 -9.74
CA LEU A 158 -27.26 4.89 -9.64
C LEU A 158 -27.26 3.65 -8.71
N PRO A 159 -27.85 3.69 -7.51
CA PRO A 159 -27.93 2.52 -6.64
C PRO A 159 -28.80 1.40 -7.24
N LEU A 160 -29.85 1.76 -7.98
CA LEU A 160 -30.72 0.78 -8.65
C LEU A 160 -29.97 0.08 -9.80
N TRP A 161 -29.18 0.83 -10.56
CA TRP A 161 -28.31 0.28 -11.61
C TRP A 161 -27.23 -0.62 -11.01
N ALA A 162 -26.66 -0.24 -9.86
CA ALA A 162 -25.63 -1.01 -9.18
C ALA A 162 -26.18 -2.34 -8.65
N ASN A 163 -27.38 -2.31 -8.06
CA ASN A 163 -28.09 -3.52 -7.62
C ASN A 163 -28.39 -4.47 -8.78
N LYS A 164 -28.71 -3.92 -9.96
CA LYS A 164 -28.90 -4.69 -11.21
C LYS A 164 -27.59 -5.08 -11.89
N GLN A 165 -26.45 -4.60 -11.40
CA GLN A 165 -25.11 -4.83 -11.96
C GLN A 165 -25.01 -4.49 -13.46
N LEU A 166 -25.60 -3.35 -13.86
CA LEU A 166 -25.55 -2.91 -15.24
C LEU A 166 -24.10 -2.80 -15.75
N THR A 167 -23.89 -3.20 -16.99
CA THR A 167 -22.63 -3.05 -17.69
C THR A 167 -22.38 -1.56 -18.01
N PRO A 168 -21.11 -1.16 -18.19
CA PRO A 168 -20.78 0.19 -18.64
C PRO A 168 -21.52 0.59 -19.93
N ARG A 169 -21.68 -0.33 -20.88
CA ARG A 169 -22.43 -0.08 -22.13
C ARG A 169 -23.91 0.20 -21.88
N GLU A 170 -24.55 -0.55 -20.97
CA GLU A 170 -25.96 -0.31 -20.62
C GLU A 170 -26.15 1.04 -19.92
N VAL A 171 -25.23 1.42 -19.02
CA VAL A 171 -25.28 2.73 -18.37
C VAL A 171 -25.04 3.86 -19.37
N ALA A 172 -24.04 3.70 -20.24
CA ALA A 172 -23.79 4.64 -21.33
C ALA A 172 -25.01 4.83 -22.24
N SER A 173 -25.70 3.73 -22.57
CA SER A 173 -26.95 3.76 -23.34
C SER A 173 -28.06 4.51 -22.59
N LYS A 174 -28.24 4.25 -21.28
CA LYS A 174 -29.21 4.98 -20.44
C LYS A 174 -28.93 6.48 -20.36
N LEU A 175 -27.65 6.86 -20.38
CA LEU A 175 -27.21 8.26 -20.37
C LEU A 175 -27.14 8.89 -21.77
N SER A 176 -27.59 8.15 -22.81
CA SER A 176 -27.65 8.58 -24.21
C SER A 176 -26.29 8.94 -24.82
N PHE A 177 -25.22 8.21 -24.45
CA PHE A 177 -23.92 8.36 -25.09
C PHE A 177 -23.91 7.70 -26.48
N ARG A 178 -23.40 8.40 -27.50
CA ARG A 178 -23.04 7.81 -28.80
C ARG A 178 -21.63 7.22 -28.70
N GLY A 179 -21.52 6.07 -28.04
CA GLY A 179 -20.25 5.36 -27.85
C GLY A 179 -19.39 5.88 -26.67
N LEU A 180 -18.20 5.30 -26.54
CA LEU A 180 -17.25 5.54 -25.44
C LEU A 180 -15.91 6.10 -25.96
N SER A 181 -15.97 7.16 -26.77
CA SER A 181 -14.78 7.89 -27.22
C SER A 181 -14.32 8.91 -26.17
N GLY A 182 -13.11 9.46 -26.31
CA GLY A 182 -12.60 10.49 -25.39
C GLY A 182 -13.52 11.70 -25.21
N ALA A 183 -14.29 12.05 -26.24
CA ALA A 183 -15.28 13.12 -26.21
C ALA A 183 -16.42 12.90 -25.18
N VAL A 184 -16.66 11.65 -24.74
CA VAL A 184 -17.67 11.35 -23.74
C VAL A 184 -17.38 12.05 -22.41
N ARG A 185 -16.11 12.32 -22.08
CA ARG A 185 -15.71 13.01 -20.85
C ARG A 185 -16.22 14.45 -20.77
N SER A 186 -16.45 15.09 -21.91
CA SER A 186 -17.01 16.45 -21.99
C SER A 186 -18.54 16.48 -21.90
N ASN A 187 -19.20 15.32 -21.90
CA ASN A 187 -20.65 15.25 -21.76
C ASN A 187 -21.06 15.52 -20.29
N PRO A 188 -22.03 16.40 -20.02
CA PRO A 188 -22.50 16.68 -18.66
C PRO A 188 -23.00 15.44 -17.91
N ASN A 189 -23.54 14.45 -18.62
CA ASN A 189 -23.99 13.20 -18.02
C ASN A 189 -22.83 12.26 -17.65
N PHE A 190 -21.59 12.55 -18.09
CA PHE A 190 -20.41 11.73 -17.77
C PHE A 190 -20.18 11.62 -16.27
N LYS A 191 -20.53 12.65 -15.49
CA LYS A 191 -20.40 12.60 -14.03
C LYS A 191 -21.16 11.42 -13.40
N TYR A 192 -22.35 11.08 -13.92
CA TYR A 192 -23.13 9.94 -13.41
C TYR A 192 -22.53 8.59 -13.81
N TYR A 193 -21.95 8.53 -15.02
CA TYR A 193 -21.23 7.36 -15.49
C TYR A 193 -19.97 7.10 -14.65
N ASP A 194 -19.21 8.16 -14.37
CA ASP A 194 -18.01 8.11 -13.53
C ASP A 194 -18.36 7.69 -12.11
N GLU A 195 -19.37 8.31 -11.50
CA GLU A 195 -19.83 7.98 -10.15
C GLU A 195 -20.30 6.52 -10.06
N TYR A 196 -21.10 6.06 -11.01
CA TYR A 196 -21.55 4.68 -11.09
C TYR A 196 -20.38 3.70 -11.13
N LEU A 197 -19.44 3.89 -12.05
CA LEU A 197 -18.35 2.94 -12.27
C LEU A 197 -17.32 2.95 -11.14
N VAL A 198 -17.06 4.09 -10.50
CA VAL A 198 -16.22 4.15 -9.29
C VAL A 198 -16.84 3.31 -8.17
N GLN A 199 -18.15 3.47 -7.91
CA GLN A 199 -18.83 2.66 -6.89
C GLN A 199 -18.84 1.18 -7.26
N GLN A 200 -19.09 0.87 -8.52
CA GLN A 200 -19.17 -0.49 -8.99
C GLN A 200 -17.80 -1.20 -8.96
N ALA A 201 -16.71 -0.49 -9.25
CA ALA A 201 -15.34 -0.98 -9.10
C ALA A 201 -15.04 -1.43 -7.66
N LEU A 202 -15.45 -0.63 -6.67
CA LEU A 202 -15.31 -0.99 -5.26
C LEU A 202 -16.18 -2.20 -4.87
N VAL A 203 -17.38 -2.35 -5.44
CA VAL A 203 -18.22 -3.53 -5.23
C VAL A 203 -17.58 -4.78 -5.82
N TRP A 204 -17.02 -4.70 -7.03
CA TRP A 204 -16.30 -5.81 -7.64
C TRP A 204 -15.07 -6.22 -6.82
N ALA A 205 -14.31 -5.24 -6.32
CA ALA A 205 -13.15 -5.48 -5.46
C ALA A 205 -13.55 -6.20 -4.16
N LYS A 206 -14.59 -5.73 -3.47
CA LYS A 206 -15.10 -6.36 -2.23
C LYS A 206 -15.54 -7.82 -2.43
N LYS A 207 -16.01 -8.15 -3.64
CA LYS A 207 -16.43 -9.50 -4.02
C LYS A 207 -15.28 -10.38 -4.52
N ASP A 208 -14.04 -9.89 -4.46
CA ASP A 208 -12.85 -10.58 -4.99
C ASP A 208 -13.05 -11.05 -6.44
N ALA A 209 -13.62 -10.16 -7.28
CA ALA A 209 -13.90 -10.51 -8.67
C ALA A 209 -12.61 -10.78 -9.47
N ASP A 210 -12.69 -11.71 -10.42
CA ASP A 210 -11.56 -12.06 -11.30
C ASP A 210 -11.24 -10.91 -12.29
N VAL A 211 -9.95 -10.63 -12.45
CA VAL A 211 -9.45 -9.47 -13.23
C VAL A 211 -9.82 -9.54 -14.72
N ASP A 212 -9.85 -10.73 -15.31
CA ASP A 212 -10.17 -10.91 -16.73
C ASP A 212 -11.66 -10.66 -16.97
N LYS A 213 -12.52 -11.10 -16.04
CA LYS A 213 -13.95 -10.79 -16.07
C LYS A 213 -14.20 -9.29 -16.02
N ILE A 214 -13.44 -8.55 -15.20
CA ILE A 214 -13.60 -7.09 -15.13
C ILE A 214 -13.04 -6.40 -16.38
N LEU A 215 -11.94 -6.87 -16.95
CA LEU A 215 -11.43 -6.38 -18.24
C LEU A 215 -12.49 -6.51 -19.34
N VAL A 216 -13.17 -7.64 -19.43
CA VAL A 216 -14.27 -7.86 -20.38
C VAL A 216 -15.45 -6.93 -20.10
N ARG A 217 -15.88 -6.81 -18.83
CA ARG A 217 -16.99 -5.92 -18.45
C ARG A 217 -16.71 -4.47 -18.80
N LEU A 218 -15.49 -4.00 -18.61
CA LEU A 218 -15.06 -2.64 -18.95
C LEU A 218 -14.80 -2.45 -20.45
N GLY A 219 -14.84 -3.52 -21.25
CA GLY A 219 -14.54 -3.51 -22.68
C GLY A 219 -13.06 -3.28 -22.99
N LEU A 220 -12.17 -3.42 -22.00
CA LEU A 220 -10.72 -3.21 -22.15
C LEU A 220 -10.04 -4.38 -22.85
N ASN A 221 -10.68 -5.55 -22.88
CA ASN A 221 -10.22 -6.70 -23.65
C ASN A 221 -10.24 -6.44 -25.17
N LEU A 222 -11.06 -5.49 -25.64
CA LEU A 222 -11.13 -5.08 -27.05
C LEU A 222 -10.08 -4.02 -27.42
N VAL A 223 -9.35 -3.49 -26.43
CA VAL A 223 -8.30 -2.50 -26.61
C VAL A 223 -6.94 -3.20 -26.55
N PRO A 224 -6.03 -2.95 -27.51
CA PRO A 224 -4.65 -3.46 -27.46
C PRO A 224 -3.99 -3.13 -26.12
N ALA A 225 -3.23 -4.07 -25.56
CA ALA A 225 -2.69 -3.93 -24.19
C ALA A 225 -1.87 -2.64 -23.98
N ALA A 226 -1.10 -2.23 -24.97
CA ALA A 226 -0.29 -1.01 -24.95
C ALA A 226 -1.13 0.29 -24.90
N GLU A 227 -2.36 0.26 -25.40
CA GLU A 227 -3.25 1.43 -25.49
C GLU A 227 -4.27 1.50 -24.35
N ARG A 228 -4.41 0.43 -23.56
CA ARG A 228 -5.42 0.35 -22.49
C ARG A 228 -5.33 1.52 -21.52
N SER A 229 -4.15 1.99 -21.17
CA SER A 229 -3.96 3.12 -20.24
C SER A 229 -4.66 4.41 -20.69
N GLN A 230 -4.88 4.59 -22.00
CA GLN A 230 -5.54 5.76 -22.58
C GLN A 230 -7.05 5.58 -22.71
N ALA A 231 -7.56 4.35 -22.63
CA ALA A 231 -8.98 4.06 -22.75
C ALA A 231 -9.80 4.75 -21.65
N VAL A 232 -11.00 5.24 -22.01
CA VAL A 232 -11.89 5.96 -21.08
C VAL A 232 -12.15 5.16 -19.81
N ASN A 233 -12.34 3.85 -19.94
CA ASN A 233 -12.70 2.97 -18.83
C ASN A 233 -11.51 2.45 -18.01
N ASN A 234 -10.27 2.72 -18.40
CA ASN A 234 -9.09 2.18 -17.70
C ASN A 234 -9.00 2.69 -16.26
N LYS A 235 -9.35 3.95 -16.00
CA LYS A 235 -9.44 4.52 -14.65
C LYS A 235 -10.25 3.62 -13.70
N TYR A 236 -11.35 3.01 -14.16
CA TYR A 236 -12.19 2.17 -13.32
C TYR A 236 -11.59 0.78 -13.08
N TYR A 237 -10.78 0.28 -14.01
CA TYR A 237 -9.98 -0.91 -13.79
C TYR A 237 -8.90 -0.65 -12.73
N ASP A 238 -8.21 0.49 -12.83
CA ASP A 238 -7.20 0.92 -11.85
C ASP A 238 -7.82 1.05 -10.44
N GLU A 239 -9.02 1.66 -10.32
CA GLU A 239 -9.78 1.76 -9.07
C GLU A 239 -10.18 0.39 -8.50
N PHE A 240 -10.64 -0.51 -9.37
CA PHE A 240 -11.00 -1.89 -8.99
C PHE A 240 -9.78 -2.65 -8.45
N VAL A 241 -8.64 -2.61 -9.15
CA VAL A 241 -7.43 -3.30 -8.70
C VAL A 241 -6.90 -2.66 -7.41
N ALA A 242 -6.92 -1.33 -7.27
CA ALA A 242 -6.55 -0.67 -6.01
C ALA A 242 -7.43 -1.13 -4.84
N GLY A 243 -8.73 -1.31 -5.07
CA GLY A 243 -9.66 -1.89 -4.12
C GLY A 243 -9.30 -3.34 -3.75
N LEU A 244 -8.98 -4.19 -4.73
CA LEU A 244 -8.53 -5.58 -4.50
C LEU A 244 -7.28 -5.61 -3.62
N LEU A 245 -6.26 -4.82 -3.99
CA LEU A 245 -5.01 -4.77 -3.23
C LEU A 245 -5.22 -4.33 -1.78
N ARG A 246 -6.16 -3.42 -1.52
CA ARG A 246 -6.53 -3.01 -0.15
C ARG A 246 -7.15 -4.18 0.62
N THR A 247 -8.14 -4.85 0.04
CA THR A 247 -8.81 -6.00 0.66
C THR A 247 -7.85 -7.18 0.87
N TRP A 248 -6.96 -7.45 -0.09
CA TRP A 248 -5.94 -8.50 0.05
C TRP A 248 -4.93 -8.18 1.14
N LYS A 249 -4.52 -6.91 1.26
CA LYS A 249 -3.66 -6.47 2.37
C LYS A 249 -4.34 -6.63 3.72
N GLU A 250 -5.62 -6.27 3.84
CA GLU A 250 -6.40 -6.45 5.08
C GLU A 250 -6.52 -7.92 5.48
N LYS A 251 -6.59 -8.82 4.50
CA LYS A 251 -6.68 -10.28 4.69
C LYS A 251 -5.31 -10.99 4.77
N ASP A 252 -4.21 -10.24 4.73
CA ASP A 252 -2.83 -10.76 4.67
C ASP A 252 -2.64 -11.83 3.57
N VAL A 253 -3.23 -11.61 2.38
CA VAL A 253 -3.12 -12.55 1.25
C VAL A 253 -1.66 -12.64 0.80
N PRO A 254 -1.10 -13.87 0.68
CA PRO A 254 0.28 -14.09 0.27
C PRO A 254 0.61 -13.45 -1.08
N VAL A 255 1.83 -12.93 -1.24
CA VAL A 255 2.23 -12.27 -2.50
C VAL A 255 2.25 -13.24 -3.68
N THR A 256 2.46 -14.53 -3.45
CA THR A 256 2.37 -15.56 -4.49
C THR A 256 0.93 -15.71 -5.00
N GLU A 257 -0.05 -15.76 -4.09
CA GLU A 257 -1.46 -15.80 -4.45
C GLU A 257 -1.90 -14.51 -5.17
N VAL A 258 -1.41 -13.34 -4.74
CA VAL A 258 -1.67 -12.07 -5.44
C VAL A 258 -1.10 -12.09 -6.86
N MET A 259 0.11 -12.66 -7.06
CA MET A 259 0.71 -12.81 -8.38
C MET A 259 -0.18 -13.67 -9.31
N THR A 260 -0.70 -14.79 -8.79
CA THR A 260 -1.65 -15.66 -9.50
C THR A 260 -2.98 -14.96 -9.80
N LYS A 261 -3.58 -14.27 -8.83
CA LYS A 261 -4.85 -13.53 -9.02
C LYS A 261 -4.71 -12.42 -10.06
N LEU A 262 -3.51 -11.84 -10.21
CA LEU A 262 -3.18 -10.85 -11.24
C LEU A 262 -2.73 -11.44 -12.58
N LYS A 263 -2.71 -12.78 -12.71
CA LYS A 263 -2.31 -13.55 -13.91
C LYS A 263 -0.85 -13.35 -14.30
N LEU A 264 0.04 -13.30 -13.32
CA LEU A 264 1.47 -13.01 -13.52
C LEU A 264 2.37 -14.22 -13.22
N ASP A 265 1.86 -15.25 -12.54
CA ASP A 265 2.61 -16.38 -12.00
C ASP A 265 3.25 -17.27 -13.08
N GLN A 266 2.69 -17.27 -14.29
CA GLN A 266 3.23 -18.01 -15.45
C GLN A 266 4.14 -17.15 -16.34
N LEU A 267 4.36 -15.88 -15.99
CA LEU A 267 5.16 -14.94 -16.78
C LEU A 267 6.55 -14.74 -16.16
N THR A 268 7.57 -14.65 -17.01
CA THR A 268 8.95 -14.36 -16.61
C THR A 268 9.60 -13.36 -17.57
N GLY A 269 10.68 -12.70 -17.13
CA GLY A 269 11.52 -11.83 -17.96
C GLY A 269 10.75 -10.82 -18.83
N GLU A 270 11.03 -10.87 -20.14
CA GLU A 270 10.46 -9.98 -21.17
C GLU A 270 8.93 -10.03 -21.28
N ALA A 271 8.28 -11.11 -20.84
CA ALA A 271 6.82 -11.21 -20.84
C ALA A 271 6.18 -10.59 -19.58
N LEU A 272 6.89 -10.62 -18.45
CA LEU A 272 6.36 -10.17 -17.16
C LEU A 272 6.42 -8.64 -17.02
N LEU A 273 7.57 -8.04 -17.31
CA LEU A 273 7.83 -6.62 -17.07
C LEU A 273 6.85 -5.67 -17.80
N PRO A 274 6.52 -5.88 -19.09
CA PRO A 274 5.57 -5.03 -19.80
C PRO A 274 4.11 -5.38 -19.51
N HIS A 275 3.83 -6.44 -18.74
CA HIS A 275 2.45 -6.86 -18.49
C HIS A 275 1.66 -5.77 -17.73
N PRO A 276 0.46 -5.37 -18.17
CA PRO A 276 -0.29 -4.25 -17.57
C PRO A 276 -0.57 -4.40 -16.06
N ASN A 277 -0.69 -5.64 -15.58
CA ASN A 277 -0.95 -5.91 -14.16
C ASN A 277 0.33 -5.90 -13.29
N TYR A 278 1.52 -5.97 -13.88
CA TYR A 278 2.78 -6.05 -13.13
C TYR A 278 3.02 -4.80 -12.30
N LYS A 279 2.59 -3.62 -12.77
CA LYS A 279 2.67 -2.36 -12.00
C LYS A 279 1.94 -2.46 -10.64
N TYR A 280 0.79 -3.14 -10.60
CA TYR A 280 0.01 -3.34 -9.37
C TYR A 280 0.72 -4.30 -8.42
N TYR A 281 1.19 -5.42 -8.96
CA TYR A 281 1.93 -6.41 -8.20
C TYR A 281 3.19 -5.81 -7.56
N LYS A 282 4.01 -5.12 -8.36
CA LYS A 282 5.22 -4.43 -7.91
C LYS A 282 4.93 -3.47 -6.76
N ASN A 283 3.86 -2.69 -6.85
CA ASN A 283 3.46 -1.76 -5.79
C ASN A 283 2.97 -2.49 -4.52
N TYR A 284 2.19 -3.57 -4.69
CA TYR A 284 1.74 -4.40 -3.58
C TYR A 284 2.92 -5.01 -2.80
N VAL A 285 3.88 -5.62 -3.51
CA VAL A 285 5.07 -6.22 -2.88
C VAL A 285 5.92 -5.14 -2.21
N LYS A 286 6.19 -4.00 -2.87
CA LYS A 286 6.93 -2.88 -2.26
C LYS A 286 6.31 -2.39 -0.94
N ASN A 287 4.99 -2.32 -0.85
CA ASN A 287 4.30 -1.90 0.37
C ASN A 287 4.40 -2.96 1.47
N ASN A 288 4.37 -4.24 1.11
CA ASN A 288 4.61 -5.34 2.03
C ASN A 288 6.05 -5.33 2.56
N LEU A 289 7.06 -5.16 1.69
CA LEU A 289 8.46 -5.00 2.12
C LEU A 289 8.62 -3.92 3.19
N LYS A 290 7.97 -2.76 3.00
CA LYS A 290 8.00 -1.68 4.00
C LYS A 290 7.37 -2.13 5.32
N ALA A 291 6.19 -2.74 5.28
CA ALA A 291 5.49 -3.20 6.48
C ALA A 291 6.25 -4.29 7.23
N TRP A 292 6.84 -5.25 6.51
CA TRP A 292 7.68 -6.31 7.08
C TRP A 292 8.94 -5.74 7.72
N ALA A 293 9.59 -4.75 7.09
CA ALA A 293 10.71 -4.04 7.70
C ALA A 293 10.30 -3.30 8.98
N THR A 294 9.14 -2.61 9.00
CA THR A 294 8.62 -1.96 10.22
C THR A 294 8.40 -2.95 11.37
N LYS A 295 7.94 -4.16 11.06
CA LYS A 295 7.73 -5.24 12.03
C LYS A 295 9.03 -5.94 12.46
N GLY A 296 10.13 -5.73 11.74
CA GLY A 296 11.42 -6.35 12.02
C GLY A 296 11.61 -7.74 11.40
N ASP A 297 10.78 -8.15 10.44
CA ASP A 297 10.91 -9.45 9.75
C ASP A 297 12.35 -9.64 9.22
N SER A 298 12.87 -10.88 9.28
CA SER A 298 14.21 -11.21 8.81
C SER A 298 14.27 -11.38 7.28
N LEU A 299 15.48 -11.50 6.72
CA LEU A 299 15.63 -11.78 5.29
C LEU A 299 15.01 -13.15 4.92
N ASP A 300 15.17 -14.14 5.80
CA ASP A 300 14.62 -15.49 5.61
C ASP A 300 13.09 -15.47 5.66
N ASP A 301 12.50 -14.75 6.62
CA ASP A 301 11.04 -14.57 6.70
C ASP A 301 10.50 -13.93 5.43
N VAL A 302 11.18 -12.90 4.92
CA VAL A 302 10.79 -12.22 3.68
C VAL A 302 10.97 -13.15 2.46
N ALA A 303 12.01 -13.97 2.42
CA ALA A 303 12.19 -14.97 1.37
C ALA A 303 11.02 -15.98 1.34
N VAL A 304 10.61 -16.48 2.51
CA VAL A 304 9.42 -17.35 2.64
C VAL A 304 8.16 -16.64 2.15
N ARG A 305 7.93 -15.39 2.59
CA ARG A 305 6.75 -14.60 2.17
C ARG A 305 6.74 -14.30 0.68
N LEU A 306 7.91 -14.20 0.04
CA LEU A 306 8.07 -14.02 -1.41
C LEU A 306 7.96 -15.32 -2.21
N GLY A 307 7.84 -16.48 -1.54
CA GLY A 307 7.76 -17.80 -2.16
C GLY A 307 9.11 -18.31 -2.67
N LEU A 308 10.21 -17.93 -2.01
CA LEU A 308 11.59 -18.22 -2.43
C LEU A 308 12.29 -19.28 -1.57
N ASP A 309 11.64 -19.78 -0.52
CA ASP A 309 12.17 -20.67 0.51
C ASP A 309 12.76 -21.99 -0.01
N ASN A 310 12.22 -22.50 -1.12
CA ASN A 310 12.67 -23.76 -1.73
C ASN A 310 13.52 -23.58 -3.00
N LEU A 311 13.96 -22.35 -3.29
CA LEU A 311 14.75 -22.02 -4.48
C LEU A 311 16.20 -21.71 -4.13
N GLN A 312 17.13 -22.14 -4.98
CA GLN A 312 18.57 -21.95 -4.76
C GLN A 312 19.32 -21.66 -6.08
N GLY A 313 20.49 -21.04 -5.95
CA GLY A 313 21.40 -20.73 -7.07
C GLY A 313 20.68 -20.06 -8.23
N LYS A 314 20.95 -20.51 -9.46
CA LYS A 314 20.34 -19.94 -10.68
C LYS A 314 18.81 -19.98 -10.68
N ARG A 315 18.17 -20.96 -10.02
CA ARG A 315 16.70 -21.06 -9.95
C ARG A 315 16.10 -19.98 -9.05
N LEU A 316 16.79 -19.63 -7.97
CA LEU A 316 16.43 -18.51 -7.10
C LEU A 316 16.58 -17.18 -7.85
N GLU A 317 17.73 -16.98 -8.49
CA GLU A 317 18.07 -15.74 -9.20
C GLU A 317 17.14 -15.45 -10.39
N ALA A 318 16.71 -16.50 -11.09
CA ALA A 318 15.76 -16.39 -12.20
C ALA A 318 14.31 -16.12 -11.73
N HIS A 319 14.00 -16.27 -10.45
CA HIS A 319 12.64 -16.11 -9.97
C HIS A 319 12.22 -14.63 -9.97
N PRO A 320 11.03 -14.27 -10.48
CA PRO A 320 10.58 -12.88 -10.56
C PRO A 320 10.59 -12.11 -9.24
N ASN A 321 10.41 -12.80 -8.11
CA ASN A 321 10.38 -12.18 -6.79
C ASN A 321 11.77 -11.95 -6.17
N PHE A 322 12.83 -12.49 -6.76
CA PHE A 322 14.19 -12.34 -6.24
C PHE A 322 14.63 -10.87 -6.16
N VAL A 323 14.25 -10.06 -7.15
CA VAL A 323 14.52 -8.61 -7.17
C VAL A 323 13.93 -7.88 -5.95
N PHE A 324 12.83 -8.37 -5.39
CA PHE A 324 12.23 -7.79 -4.19
C PHE A 324 13.00 -8.18 -2.92
N LEU A 325 13.58 -9.38 -2.89
CA LEU A 325 14.46 -9.82 -1.80
C LEU A 325 15.75 -8.99 -1.78
N GLU A 326 16.38 -8.77 -2.93
CA GLU A 326 17.55 -7.88 -3.07
C GLU A 326 17.22 -6.45 -2.63
N LYS A 327 16.03 -5.96 -3.02
CA LYS A 327 15.57 -4.64 -2.60
C LYS A 327 15.32 -4.57 -1.09
N TYR A 328 14.77 -5.61 -0.50
CA TYR A 328 14.58 -5.68 0.95
C TYR A 328 15.92 -5.66 1.66
N TRP A 329 16.86 -6.50 1.27
CA TRP A 329 18.22 -6.54 1.82
C TRP A 329 18.88 -5.15 1.88
N THR A 330 18.84 -4.42 0.77
CA THR A 330 19.52 -3.10 0.65
C THR A 330 18.77 -1.95 1.32
N LYS A 331 17.43 -2.04 1.47
CA LYS A 331 16.60 -0.92 1.96
C LYS A 331 15.90 -1.18 3.29
N ARG A 332 16.02 -2.38 3.89
CA ARG A 332 15.34 -2.78 5.14
C ARG A 332 15.45 -1.73 6.24
N GLY A 333 16.66 -1.28 6.55
CA GLY A 333 16.90 -0.26 7.60
C GLY A 333 16.13 1.04 7.33
N LYS A 334 16.23 1.59 6.12
CA LYS A 334 15.47 2.79 5.73
C LYS A 334 13.95 2.58 5.79
N TYR A 335 13.46 1.40 5.42
CA TYR A 335 12.03 1.09 5.51
C TYR A 335 11.54 0.97 6.95
N GLN A 336 12.34 0.35 7.81
CA GLN A 336 12.08 0.19 9.23
C GLN A 336 12.04 1.55 9.94
N GLU A 337 13.09 2.36 9.77
CA GLU A 337 13.18 3.73 10.31
C GLU A 337 11.99 4.59 9.89
N ASN A 338 11.67 4.62 8.59
CA ASN A 338 10.52 5.37 8.07
C ASN A 338 9.18 4.85 8.60
N GLY A 339 9.05 3.53 8.75
CA GLY A 339 7.84 2.91 9.28
C GLY A 339 7.60 3.28 10.73
N TRP A 340 8.65 3.23 11.55
CA TRP A 340 8.62 3.65 12.94
C TRP A 340 8.29 5.14 13.06
N LEU A 341 8.93 6.00 12.27
CA LEU A 341 8.65 7.43 12.25
C LEU A 341 7.16 7.71 11.95
N LYS A 342 6.58 7.04 10.94
CA LYS A 342 5.15 7.17 10.59
C LYS A 342 4.21 6.69 11.68
N GLN A 343 4.62 5.69 12.47
CA GLN A 343 3.83 5.18 13.59
C GLN A 343 3.95 6.05 14.85
N GLY A 344 4.66 7.18 14.78
CA GLY A 344 4.92 8.00 15.96
C GLY A 344 5.76 7.26 17.00
N MET A 345 6.49 6.21 16.58
CA MET A 345 7.52 5.58 17.41
C MET A 345 8.64 6.60 17.55
N THR A 346 8.48 7.47 18.54
CA THR A 346 9.57 8.28 19.05
C THR A 346 10.42 7.37 19.94
N SER A 347 11.67 7.75 20.16
CA SER A 347 12.65 7.08 21.01
C SER A 347 12.25 7.01 22.51
N GLN A 348 10.96 6.99 22.85
CA GLN A 348 10.39 7.10 24.19
C GLN A 348 9.91 5.77 24.78
N SER A 349 10.50 4.62 24.43
CA SER A 349 10.49 3.56 25.44
C SER A 349 11.49 4.01 26.50
N ALA A 350 11.07 4.14 27.77
CA ALA A 350 11.98 4.50 28.87
C ALA A 350 13.25 3.61 28.90
N THR A 351 13.15 2.41 28.34
CA THR A 351 14.24 1.46 28.10
C THR A 351 15.23 1.88 27.02
N TYR A 352 14.80 2.46 25.90
CA TYR A 352 15.70 2.97 24.87
C TYR A 352 16.35 4.29 25.31
N GLU A 353 15.61 5.16 25.98
CA GLU A 353 16.20 6.37 26.58
C GLU A 353 17.24 6.01 27.65
N ALA A 354 16.96 5.00 28.48
CA ALA A 354 17.94 4.48 29.43
C ALA A 354 19.17 3.85 28.73
N TYR A 355 18.95 3.13 27.62
CA TYR A 355 20.04 2.58 26.81
C TYR A 355 20.89 3.68 26.16
N GLU A 356 20.28 4.68 25.54
CA GLU A 356 20.98 5.82 24.94
C GLU A 356 21.74 6.62 26.02
N LYS A 357 21.15 6.84 27.20
CA LYS A 357 21.85 7.45 28.34
C LYS A 357 23.03 6.62 28.82
N TYR A 358 22.89 5.31 28.91
CA TYR A 358 23.96 4.40 29.29
C TYR A 358 25.12 4.43 28.28
N VAL A 359 24.82 4.27 26.98
CA VAL A 359 25.81 4.34 25.90
C VAL A 359 26.55 5.68 25.96
N ASN A 360 25.82 6.79 26.10
CA ASN A 360 26.43 8.11 26.18
C ASN A 360 27.31 8.31 27.41
N LEU A 361 26.86 7.90 28.60
CA LEU A 361 27.63 8.01 29.84
C LEU A 361 28.98 7.29 29.73
N ILE A 362 28.94 6.10 29.13
CA ILE A 362 30.09 5.25 28.90
C ILE A 362 31.02 5.83 27.83
N ASP A 363 30.49 6.23 26.68
CA ASP A 363 31.25 6.88 25.61
C ASP A 363 31.99 8.12 26.13
N ASP A 364 31.27 8.96 26.88
CA ASP A 364 31.83 10.16 27.50
C ASP A 364 32.91 9.83 28.53
N HIS A 365 32.77 8.72 29.27
CA HIS A 365 33.79 8.26 30.20
C HIS A 365 35.07 7.85 29.48
N ILE A 366 34.97 7.06 28.40
CA ILE A 366 36.13 6.62 27.61
C ILE A 366 36.82 7.83 26.96
N ILE A 367 36.05 8.73 26.37
CA ILE A 367 36.60 9.96 25.76
C ILE A 367 37.31 10.82 26.81
N ARG A 368 36.78 10.91 28.04
CA ARG A 368 37.46 11.62 29.14
C ARG A 368 38.76 10.93 29.58
N LEU A 369 38.80 9.60 29.63
CA LEU A 369 40.02 8.86 29.94
C LEU A 369 41.10 9.08 28.87
N HIS A 370 40.73 8.94 27.59
CA HIS A 370 41.65 9.23 26.48
C HIS A 370 42.19 10.68 26.55
N LYS A 371 41.34 11.67 26.85
CA LYS A 371 41.77 13.07 27.06
C LYS A 371 42.71 13.27 28.25
N ARG A 372 42.71 12.36 29.24
CA ARG A 372 43.61 12.40 30.42
C ARG A 372 44.93 11.68 30.18
N GLY A 373 45.18 11.18 28.97
CA GLY A 373 46.44 10.54 28.59
C GLY A 373 46.47 9.01 28.76
N PHE A 374 45.34 8.39 29.05
CA PHE A 374 45.23 6.92 29.03
C PHE A 374 45.42 6.41 27.60
N GLN A 375 46.21 5.36 27.46
CA GLN A 375 46.50 4.72 26.18
C GLN A 375 45.37 3.77 25.76
N ASP A 376 45.25 3.46 24.46
CA ASP A 376 44.15 2.68 23.89
C ASP A 376 44.00 1.26 24.49
N ASP A 377 45.11 0.65 24.93
CA ASP A 377 45.14 -0.64 25.61
C ASP A 377 44.61 -0.58 27.05
N GLN A 378 44.54 0.62 27.63
CA GLN A 378 44.00 0.89 28.96
C GLN A 378 42.52 1.32 28.91
N LEU A 379 41.97 1.56 27.72
CA LEU A 379 40.57 1.97 27.55
C LEU A 379 39.65 0.74 27.47
N PRO A 380 38.52 0.74 28.18
CA PRO A 380 37.59 -0.39 28.14
C PRO A 380 36.92 -0.49 26.77
N ARG A 381 37.05 -1.66 26.12
CA ARG A 381 36.32 -2.00 24.89
C ARG A 381 34.97 -2.58 25.24
N LEU A 382 33.92 -1.78 25.01
CA LEU A 382 32.55 -2.10 25.43
C LEU A 382 31.65 -2.54 24.27
N ILE A 383 32.28 -2.89 23.15
CA ILE A 383 31.67 -3.69 22.10
C ILE A 383 32.07 -5.14 22.38
N SER A 384 31.08 -5.97 22.72
CA SER A 384 31.29 -7.41 22.82
C SER A 384 31.83 -7.93 21.49
N LYS A 385 32.71 -8.94 21.53
CA LYS A 385 33.09 -9.68 20.31
C LYS A 385 31.86 -10.29 19.62
N ASP A 386 30.78 -10.47 20.38
CA ASP A 386 29.50 -11.01 19.95
C ASP A 386 28.45 -9.90 19.71
N ALA A 387 28.85 -8.63 19.64
CA ALA A 387 27.92 -7.53 19.41
C ALA A 387 27.24 -7.69 18.04
N THR A 388 25.91 -7.71 18.04
CA THR A 388 25.15 -7.92 16.81
C THR A 388 25.24 -6.70 15.89
N ALA A 389 25.07 -6.91 14.60
CA ALA A 389 25.01 -5.83 13.61
C ALA A 389 23.84 -4.84 13.87
N ASP A 390 22.83 -5.23 14.65
CA ASP A 390 21.76 -4.33 15.10
C ASP A 390 22.27 -3.42 16.24
N GLU A 391 22.93 -3.98 17.25
CA GLU A 391 23.53 -3.19 18.33
C GLU A 391 24.56 -2.19 17.82
N LEU A 392 25.45 -2.63 16.91
CA LEU A 392 26.46 -1.76 16.30
C LEU A 392 25.83 -0.63 15.49
N ARG A 393 24.72 -0.90 14.78
CA ARG A 393 23.99 0.11 14.03
C ARG A 393 23.35 1.15 14.95
N GLU A 394 22.71 0.73 16.03
CA GLU A 394 22.09 1.64 17.01
C GLU A 394 23.14 2.51 17.72
N LYS A 395 24.26 1.93 18.15
CA LYS A 395 25.37 2.71 18.69
C LYS A 395 25.91 3.72 17.69
N THR A 396 26.02 3.33 16.42
CA THR A 396 26.44 4.24 15.35
C THR A 396 25.48 5.41 15.16
N ILE A 397 24.17 5.18 15.25
CA ILE A 397 23.15 6.24 15.20
C ILE A 397 23.31 7.21 16.38
N ILE A 398 23.51 6.68 17.59
CA ILE A 398 23.78 7.48 18.79
C ILE A 398 25.07 8.31 18.59
N TRP A 399 26.13 7.71 18.04
CA TRP A 399 27.39 8.41 17.79
C TRP A 399 27.28 9.53 16.76
N ILE A 400 26.51 9.33 15.70
CA ILE A 400 26.19 10.37 14.71
C ILE A 400 25.44 11.52 15.40
N LYS A 401 24.37 11.20 16.14
CA LYS A 401 23.55 12.19 16.87
C LYS A 401 24.38 13.02 17.84
N MET A 402 25.29 12.38 18.56
CA MET A 402 26.13 12.99 19.59
C MET A 402 27.45 13.54 19.05
N LYS A 403 27.68 13.46 17.73
CA LYS A 403 28.89 13.91 17.04
C LYS A 403 30.16 13.39 17.73
N ARG A 404 30.16 12.11 18.08
CA ARG A 404 31.31 11.46 18.73
C ARG A 404 32.53 11.53 17.82
N PRO A 405 33.76 11.71 18.33
CA PRO A 405 34.93 11.91 17.48
C PRO A 405 35.26 10.66 16.66
N GLU A 406 35.79 10.85 15.45
CA GLU A 406 36.09 9.76 14.51
C GLU A 406 37.02 8.68 15.10
N TRP A 407 38.06 9.11 15.83
CA TRP A 407 38.99 8.18 16.49
C TRP A 407 38.24 7.24 17.45
N TYR A 408 37.25 7.78 18.18
CA TYR A 408 36.46 7.00 19.15
C TYR A 408 35.60 5.99 18.43
N VAL A 409 34.93 6.39 17.34
CA VAL A 409 34.10 5.47 16.55
C VAL A 409 34.93 4.33 15.94
N LYS A 410 36.14 4.63 15.43
CA LYS A 410 37.08 3.59 14.95
C LYS A 410 37.50 2.65 16.09
N PHE A 411 37.92 3.22 17.22
CA PHE A 411 38.32 2.48 18.42
C PHE A 411 37.21 1.55 18.91
N SER A 412 35.99 2.08 19.05
CA SER A 412 34.82 1.32 19.51
C SER A 412 34.50 0.18 18.56
N LEU A 413 34.56 0.40 17.24
CA LEU A 413 34.29 -0.63 16.24
C LEU A 413 35.42 -1.66 16.07
N GLY A 414 36.54 -1.52 16.79
CA GLY A 414 37.72 -2.37 16.66
C GLY A 414 38.44 -2.19 15.32
N LEU A 415 38.35 -0.98 14.76
CA LEU A 415 38.95 -0.60 13.48
C LEU A 415 40.22 0.25 13.68
N ASP A 416 40.56 0.57 14.92
CA ASP A 416 41.80 1.25 15.27
C ASP A 416 43.02 0.40 14.91
N GLY A 417 44.10 1.06 14.46
CA GLY A 417 45.34 0.40 14.06
C GLY A 417 45.30 -0.36 12.72
N LEU A 418 44.16 -0.46 12.05
CA LEU A 418 44.07 -1.09 10.72
C LEU A 418 44.57 -0.16 9.61
N GLY A 419 45.41 -0.70 8.71
CA GLY A 419 45.79 -0.03 7.46
C GLY A 419 44.64 0.03 6.46
N GLU A 420 44.74 0.87 5.42
CA GLU A 420 43.62 1.21 4.52
C GLU A 420 42.92 -0.01 3.88
N ASN A 421 43.69 -1.01 3.44
CA ASN A 421 43.14 -2.22 2.83
C ASN A 421 42.43 -3.10 3.87
N ALA A 422 43.08 -3.35 5.01
CA ALA A 422 42.50 -4.13 6.11
C ALA A 422 41.26 -3.46 6.73
N LEU A 423 41.23 -2.13 6.73
CA LEU A 423 40.08 -1.35 7.20
C LEU A 423 38.84 -1.60 6.32
N LYS A 424 38.99 -1.61 4.99
CA LYS A 424 37.87 -1.81 4.06
C LYS A 424 37.33 -3.25 4.07
N GLU A 425 38.17 -4.22 4.43
CA GLU A 425 37.81 -5.63 4.54
C GLU A 425 37.25 -6.02 5.91
N ALA A 426 37.39 -5.16 6.93
CA ALA A 426 36.90 -5.43 8.26
C ALA A 426 35.37 -5.52 8.32
N HIS A 427 34.84 -6.52 9.02
CA HIS A 427 33.41 -6.78 9.17
C HIS A 427 32.61 -5.56 9.67
N ASN A 428 33.20 -4.75 10.54
CA ASN A 428 32.56 -3.58 11.14
C ASN A 428 32.73 -2.28 10.32
N PHE A 429 33.45 -2.33 9.20
CA PHE A 429 33.73 -1.15 8.36
C PHE A 429 32.47 -0.46 7.85
N GLN A 430 31.42 -1.23 7.54
CA GLN A 430 30.14 -0.69 7.07
C GLN A 430 29.50 0.32 8.03
N PHE A 431 29.67 0.15 9.34
CA PHE A 431 29.14 1.06 10.35
C PHE A 431 29.96 2.35 10.41
N TYR A 432 31.27 2.21 10.30
CA TYR A 432 32.18 3.35 10.21
C TYR A 432 31.93 4.18 8.94
N LYS A 433 31.73 3.52 7.80
CA LYS A 433 31.34 4.18 6.54
C LYS A 433 30.02 4.93 6.70
N TYR A 434 29.00 4.29 7.28
CA TYR A 434 27.70 4.93 7.56
C TYR A 434 27.84 6.17 8.45
N TYR A 435 28.70 6.12 9.47
CA TYR A 435 29.01 7.27 10.33
C TYR A 435 29.66 8.43 9.56
N ILE A 436 30.66 8.14 8.72
CA ILE A 436 31.37 9.16 7.92
C ILE A 436 30.46 9.79 6.88
N ASP A 437 29.72 8.98 6.13
CA ASP A 437 28.78 9.46 5.11
C ASP A 437 27.72 10.39 5.74
N SER A 438 27.22 10.03 6.93
CA SER A 438 26.20 10.80 7.64
C SER A 438 26.74 12.09 8.26
N THR A 439 27.98 12.07 8.77
CA THR A 439 28.61 13.27 9.37
C THR A 439 29.13 14.26 8.33
N ASN A 440 29.54 13.78 7.16
CA ASN A 440 29.92 14.63 6.03
C ASN A 440 28.70 15.28 5.37
N ALA A 441 27.58 14.57 5.26
CA ALA A 441 26.33 15.17 4.77
C ALA A 441 25.86 16.35 5.63
N VAL A 442 26.05 16.30 6.95
CA VAL A 442 25.68 17.40 7.87
C VAL A 442 26.60 18.62 7.76
N LYS A 443 27.86 18.45 7.30
CA LYS A 443 28.81 19.56 7.09
C LYS A 443 28.54 20.37 5.83
N HIS A 444 27.78 19.83 4.88
CA HIS A 444 27.44 20.49 3.61
C HIS A 444 26.10 21.23 3.62
N THR A 445 25.37 21.21 4.74
CA THR A 445 24.04 21.84 4.91
C THR A 445 24.06 23.04 5.87
N ILE A 446 25.23 23.41 6.39
CA ILE A 446 25.51 24.65 7.16
C ILE A 446 26.47 25.47 6.32
#